data_AF-B8KZU8-F1
#
_entry.id   AF-B8KZU8-F1
#
_cell.length_a   1.000
_cell.length_b   1.000
_cell.length_c   1.000
_cell.angle_alpha   90.00
_cell.angle_beta   90.00
_cell.angle_gamma   90.00
#
_symmetry.space_group_name_H-M   'P 1'
#
loop_
_entity.id
_entity.type
_entity.pdbx_description
1 polymer ?
#
loop_
_entity_poly.entity_id
_entity_poly.type
_entity_poly.pdbx_seq_one_letter_code
_entity_poly.pdbx_strand_id
1 'polypeptide(L)'
;MDAEHLEYFKAALEGRATVGWNVWFAANQQALAQQVSRPALLRLKFNHLHEAERLLAEAGVVPASTAGKRYEVYCAQLSADVVDENGRPLPAVWRAAHGGAIGLLADGEHEAGRAKLLAEFSRARKRGLQQAHEWLSDVCFEGEMELSGGNAVVGRSLLAVVVQAGSGHDLLDGVAMMARERLEDPG
;
A
#
# COMPACT_ATOMS: atom_id res chain seq x y z
N MET A 1 9.43 21.68 14.68
CA MET A 1 9.55 21.15 13.32
C MET A 1 8.99 22.19 12.36
N ASP A 2 9.62 22.36 11.20
CA ASP A 2 9.10 23.26 10.18
C ASP A 2 7.84 22.72 9.50
N ALA A 3 7.16 23.60 8.78
CA ALA A 3 5.90 23.26 8.10
C ALA A 3 6.11 22.30 6.91
N GLU A 4 7.30 22.34 6.29
CA GLU A 4 7.60 21.52 5.11
C GLU A 4 7.69 20.02 5.47
N HIS A 5 8.40 19.69 6.56
CA HIS A 5 8.49 18.31 7.04
C HIS A 5 7.14 17.80 7.56
N LEU A 6 6.37 18.65 8.24
CA LEU A 6 5.02 18.29 8.70
C LEU A 6 4.06 18.04 7.52
N GLU A 7 4.10 18.87 6.48
CA GLU A 7 3.27 18.64 5.30
C GLU A 7 3.65 17.34 4.59
N TYR A 8 4.94 17.03 4.48
CA TYR A 8 5.35 15.74 3.93
C TYR A 8 4.87 14.56 4.77
N PHE A 9 5.03 14.61 6.11
CA PHE A 9 4.54 13.54 6.99
C PHE A 9 3.05 13.31 6.81
N LYS A 10 2.26 14.39 6.73
CA LYS A 10 0.84 14.33 6.48
C LYS A 10 0.55 13.70 5.10
N ALA A 11 1.20 14.17 4.05
CA ALA A 11 1.03 13.64 2.71
C ALA A 11 1.40 12.16 2.61
N ALA A 12 2.45 11.71 3.30
CA ALA A 12 2.88 10.32 3.34
C ALA A 12 1.84 9.41 4.04
N LEU A 13 1.29 9.86 5.17
CA LEU A 13 0.23 9.13 5.88
C LEU A 13 -1.10 9.08 5.11
N GLU A 14 -1.37 10.12 4.33
CA GLU A 14 -2.57 10.25 3.49
C GLU A 14 -2.39 9.63 2.09
N GLY A 15 -1.21 9.10 1.76
CA GLY A 15 -0.95 8.48 0.45
C GLY A 15 -0.85 9.47 -0.71
N ARG A 16 -0.70 10.76 -0.42
CA ARG A 16 -0.56 11.85 -1.40
C ARG A 16 0.91 12.18 -1.72
N ALA A 17 1.86 11.59 -1.01
CA ALA A 17 3.28 11.84 -1.23
C ALA A 17 3.71 11.29 -2.61
N THR A 18 4.35 12.12 -3.42
CA THR A 18 4.88 11.72 -4.73
C THR A 18 6.23 11.01 -4.59
N VAL A 19 7.00 11.38 -3.58
CA VAL A 19 8.29 10.76 -3.22
C VAL A 19 8.05 9.87 -1.99
N GLY A 20 8.59 8.66 -2.03
CA GLY A 20 8.52 7.68 -0.96
C GLY A 20 9.48 7.99 0.20
N TRP A 21 9.17 7.40 1.35
CA TRP A 21 9.79 7.66 2.64
C TRP A 21 11.31 7.54 2.61
N ASN A 22 11.84 6.46 2.03
CA ASN A 22 13.27 6.22 2.03
C ASN A 22 14.04 7.29 1.25
N VAL A 23 13.51 7.70 0.09
CA VAL A 23 14.11 8.75 -0.76
C VAL A 23 13.99 10.10 -0.07
N TRP A 24 12.80 10.46 0.40
CA TRP A 24 12.58 11.73 1.07
C TRP A 24 13.40 11.86 2.36
N PHE A 25 13.44 10.80 3.19
CA PHE A 25 14.18 10.81 4.44
C PHE A 25 15.68 10.95 4.18
N ALA A 26 16.24 10.26 3.18
CA ALA A 26 17.64 10.39 2.82
C ALA A 26 18.00 11.83 2.41
N ALA A 27 17.13 12.50 1.64
CA ALA A 27 17.34 13.89 1.23
C ALA A 27 17.20 14.90 2.38
N ASN A 28 16.34 14.61 3.37
CA ASN A 28 15.99 15.55 4.45
C ASN A 28 16.65 15.24 5.80
N GLN A 29 17.45 14.18 5.89
CA GLN A 29 18.00 13.71 7.16
C GLN A 29 18.81 14.79 7.91
N GLN A 30 19.61 15.58 7.18
CA GLN A 30 20.43 16.64 7.78
C GLN A 30 19.58 17.78 8.35
N ALA A 31 18.55 18.21 7.63
CA ALA A 31 17.62 19.24 8.09
C ALA A 31 16.83 18.75 9.31
N LEU A 32 16.32 17.51 9.27
CA LEU A 32 15.63 16.88 10.40
C LEU A 32 16.52 16.81 11.65
N ALA A 33 17.80 16.48 11.49
CA ALA A 33 18.75 16.39 12.60
C ALA A 33 18.94 17.72 13.35
N GLN A 34 18.64 18.86 12.73
CA GLN A 34 18.68 20.18 13.37
C GLN A 34 17.39 20.50 14.13
N GLN A 35 16.29 19.79 13.84
CA GLN A 35 14.95 20.10 14.35
C GLN A 35 14.43 19.09 15.37
N VAL A 36 14.95 17.86 15.36
CA VAL A 36 14.56 16.80 16.30
C VAL A 36 15.74 16.26 17.08
N SER A 37 15.45 15.67 18.23
CA SER A 37 16.46 14.96 19.00
C SER A 37 17.00 13.74 18.24
N ARG A 38 18.24 13.34 18.53
CA ARG A 38 18.85 12.14 17.93
C ARG A 38 17.99 10.87 18.11
N PRO A 39 17.36 10.60 19.27
CA PRO A 39 16.42 9.48 19.40
C PRO A 39 15.21 9.58 18.47
N ALA A 40 14.63 10.77 18.30
CA ALA A 40 13.50 10.97 17.39
C ALA A 40 13.93 10.76 15.92
N LEU A 41 15.11 11.24 15.54
CA LEU A 41 15.67 11.01 14.20
C LEU A 41 15.87 9.51 13.92
N LEU A 42 16.35 8.74 14.89
CA LEU A 42 16.49 7.28 14.75
C LEU A 42 15.13 6.58 14.65
N ARG A 43 14.13 7.04 15.39
CA ARG A 43 12.76 6.51 15.26
C ARG A 43 12.15 6.84 13.89
N LEU A 44 12.39 8.02 13.33
CA LEU A 44 12.01 8.32 11.94
C LEU A 44 12.71 7.38 10.96
N LYS A 45 14.01 7.11 11.15
CA LYS A 45 14.76 6.22 10.28
C LYS A 45 14.26 4.77 10.30
N PHE A 46 13.97 4.22 11.48
CA PHE A 46 13.70 2.78 11.67
C PHE A 46 12.24 2.42 11.92
N ASN A 47 11.45 3.33 12.50
CA ASN A 47 10.03 3.13 12.77
C ASN A 47 9.13 3.89 11.76
N HIS A 48 9.77 4.45 10.73
CA HIS A 48 9.18 5.17 9.60
C HIS A 48 8.07 6.14 10.06
N LEU A 49 6.83 5.84 9.66
CA LEU A 49 5.67 6.72 9.77
C LEU A 49 5.04 6.77 11.17
N HIS A 50 5.36 5.83 12.08
CA HIS A 50 4.82 5.88 13.45
C HIS A 50 5.38 7.08 14.23
N GLU A 51 6.66 7.40 14.05
CA GLU A 51 7.24 8.59 14.66
C GLU A 51 6.74 9.88 13.98
N ALA A 52 6.50 9.83 12.66
CA ALA A 52 5.90 10.94 11.92
C ALA A 52 4.50 11.29 12.44
N GLU A 53 3.64 10.29 12.71
CA GLU A 53 2.33 10.48 13.36
C GLU A 53 2.45 11.16 14.71
N ARG A 54 3.38 10.70 15.54
CA ARG A 54 3.62 11.28 16.87
C ARG A 54 4.00 12.75 16.77
N LEU A 55 4.88 13.10 15.83
CA LEU A 55 5.34 14.47 15.61
C LEU A 55 4.23 15.37 15.02
N LEU A 56 3.36 14.83 14.17
CA LEU A 56 2.17 15.54 13.68
C LEU A 56 1.19 15.83 14.82
N ALA A 57 0.94 14.85 15.69
CA ALA A 57 0.06 15.02 16.85
C ALA A 57 0.61 16.09 17.82
N GLU A 58 1.92 16.12 18.06
CA GLU A 58 2.58 17.19 18.85
C GLU A 58 2.41 18.58 18.23
N ALA A 59 2.32 18.65 16.89
CA ALA A 59 2.05 19.88 16.16
C ALA A 59 0.54 20.21 16.02
N GLY A 60 -0.35 19.40 16.58
CA GLY A 60 -1.80 19.58 16.46
C GLY A 60 -2.37 19.28 15.07
N VAL A 61 -1.63 18.54 14.23
CA VAL A 61 -2.04 18.14 12.88
C VAL A 61 -2.59 16.72 12.91
N VAL A 62 -3.82 16.54 12.41
CA VAL A 62 -4.47 15.24 12.30
C VAL A 62 -4.56 14.85 10.82
N PRO A 63 -3.85 13.80 10.37
CA PRO A 63 -3.97 13.32 9.00
C PRO A 63 -5.31 12.60 8.79
N ALA A 64 -5.82 12.62 7.56
CA ALA A 64 -6.97 11.81 7.17
C ALA A 64 -6.63 10.32 7.28
N SER A 65 -7.60 9.52 7.76
CA SER A 65 -7.45 8.07 7.81
C SER A 65 -7.61 7.50 6.40
N THR A 66 -6.49 7.10 5.80
CA THR A 66 -6.44 6.46 4.50
C THR A 66 -5.57 5.21 4.60
N ALA A 67 -5.52 4.39 3.55
CA ALA A 67 -4.50 3.33 3.48
C ALA A 67 -3.15 3.79 2.93
N GLY A 68 -2.96 5.09 2.71
CA GLY A 68 -1.69 5.69 2.31
C GLY A 68 -0.54 5.36 3.24
N LYS A 69 -0.76 5.41 4.56
CA LYS A 69 0.24 4.95 5.54
C LYS A 69 0.70 3.51 5.28
N ARG A 70 -0.23 2.60 5.02
CA ARG A 70 0.10 1.18 4.76
C ARG A 70 0.87 1.05 3.44
N TYR A 71 0.49 1.81 2.41
CA TYR A 71 1.25 1.90 1.15
C TYR A 71 2.69 2.30 1.38
N GLU A 72 2.86 3.36 2.14
CA GLU A 72 4.16 3.99 2.32
C GLU A 72 5.07 3.11 3.18
N VAL A 73 4.52 2.42 4.18
CA VAL A 73 5.24 1.35 4.90
C VAL A 73 5.63 0.21 3.96
N TYR A 74 4.72 -0.24 3.09
CA TYR A 74 5.01 -1.29 2.10
C TYR A 74 6.16 -0.88 1.16
N CYS A 75 6.09 0.30 0.55
CA CYS A 75 7.15 0.80 -0.33
C CYS A 75 8.48 0.96 0.40
N ALA A 76 8.47 1.40 1.66
CA ALA A 76 9.68 1.57 2.46
C ALA A 76 10.41 0.25 2.77
N GLN A 77 9.71 -0.90 2.68
CA GLN A 77 10.29 -2.23 2.89
C GLN A 77 10.87 -2.86 1.62
N LEU A 78 10.61 -2.28 0.45
CA LEU A 78 11.12 -2.78 -0.82
C LEU A 78 12.63 -2.55 -0.94
N SER A 79 13.31 -3.48 -1.61
CA SER A 79 14.73 -3.35 -1.92
C SER A 79 14.96 -2.26 -2.98
N ALA A 80 16.14 -1.66 -2.95
CA ALA A 80 16.50 -0.54 -3.84
C ALA A 80 16.51 -0.91 -5.33
N ASP A 81 16.65 -2.20 -5.66
CA ASP A 81 16.65 -2.73 -7.04
C ASP A 81 15.25 -2.91 -7.64
N VAL A 82 14.20 -2.82 -6.82
CA VAL A 82 12.80 -3.00 -7.24
C VAL A 82 11.98 -1.72 -7.14
N VAL A 83 12.61 -0.58 -6.82
CA VAL A 83 11.98 0.75 -6.76
C VAL A 83 12.62 1.72 -7.75
N ASP A 84 11.85 2.73 -8.15
CA ASP A 84 12.31 3.83 -8.98
C ASP A 84 13.02 4.93 -8.14
N GLU A 85 13.40 6.01 -8.81
CA GLU A 85 14.02 7.19 -8.21
C GLU A 85 13.18 7.89 -7.14
N ASN A 86 11.86 7.67 -7.16
CA ASN A 86 10.93 8.20 -6.17
C ASN A 86 10.65 7.20 -5.04
N GLY A 87 11.28 6.02 -5.03
CA GLY A 87 11.03 4.99 -4.03
C GLY A 87 9.68 4.28 -4.22
N ARG A 88 9.13 4.32 -5.44
CA ARG A 88 7.90 3.60 -5.83
C ARG A 88 8.26 2.30 -6.56
N PRO A 89 7.41 1.26 -6.49
CA PRO A 89 7.69 0.00 -7.18
C PRO A 89 7.92 0.23 -8.69
N LEU A 90 8.97 -0.40 -9.24
CA LEU A 90 9.21 -0.33 -10.68
C LEU A 90 8.00 -0.85 -11.47
N PRO A 91 7.62 -0.23 -12.60
CA PRO A 91 6.47 -0.67 -13.39
C PRO A 91 6.54 -2.16 -13.78
N ALA A 92 7.72 -2.68 -14.08
CA ALA A 92 7.90 -4.10 -14.41
C ALA A 92 7.61 -5.03 -13.22
N VAL A 93 7.99 -4.62 -12.00
CA VAL A 93 7.74 -5.38 -10.76
C VAL A 93 6.25 -5.38 -10.44
N TRP A 94 5.62 -4.20 -10.50
CA TRP A 94 4.18 -4.04 -10.32
C TRP A 94 3.38 -4.88 -11.32
N ARG A 95 3.72 -4.81 -12.61
CA ARG A 95 3.04 -5.58 -13.67
C ARG A 95 3.22 -7.09 -13.51
N ALA A 96 4.33 -7.54 -12.95
CA ALA A 96 4.63 -8.96 -12.75
C ALA A 96 3.96 -9.58 -11.51
N ALA A 97 3.36 -8.77 -10.63
CA ALA A 97 2.68 -9.25 -9.43
C ALA A 97 1.54 -10.23 -9.76
N HIS A 98 1.28 -11.16 -8.83
CA HIS A 98 0.30 -12.24 -8.99
C HIS A 98 0.48 -13.02 -10.30
N GLY A 99 1.74 -13.34 -10.61
CA GLY A 99 2.12 -14.05 -11.82
C GLY A 99 1.96 -13.23 -13.11
N GLY A 100 1.73 -11.93 -13.03
CA GLY A 100 1.49 -11.04 -14.17
C GLY A 100 0.03 -10.66 -14.38
N ALA A 101 -0.86 -10.94 -13.42
CA ALA A 101 -2.27 -10.61 -13.55
C ALA A 101 -2.51 -9.10 -13.57
N ILE A 102 -1.74 -8.34 -12.79
CA ILE A 102 -1.81 -6.87 -12.78
C ILE A 102 -1.48 -6.29 -14.16
N GLY A 103 -0.42 -6.79 -14.81
CA GLY A 103 -0.07 -6.38 -16.17
C GLY A 103 -1.21 -6.59 -17.18
N LEU A 104 -1.87 -7.76 -17.13
CA LEU A 104 -3.03 -8.05 -17.99
C LEU A 104 -4.19 -7.06 -17.73
N LEU A 105 -4.50 -6.79 -16.47
CA LEU A 105 -5.55 -5.82 -16.12
C LEU A 105 -5.20 -4.41 -16.60
N ALA A 106 -3.94 -3.99 -16.44
CA ALA A 106 -3.45 -2.69 -16.87
C ALA A 106 -3.52 -2.50 -18.40
N ASP A 107 -3.38 -3.59 -19.15
CA ASP A 107 -3.47 -3.60 -20.62
C ASP A 107 -4.92 -3.72 -21.13
N GLY A 108 -5.91 -3.79 -20.23
CA GLY A 108 -7.32 -3.92 -20.58
C GLY A 108 -7.80 -5.37 -20.79
N GLU A 109 -6.93 -6.36 -20.60
CA GLU A 109 -7.27 -7.78 -20.70
C GLU A 109 -7.94 -8.29 -19.41
N HIS A 110 -9.09 -7.69 -19.07
CA HIS A 110 -9.74 -7.85 -17.78
C HIS A 110 -10.10 -9.30 -17.45
N GLU A 111 -10.66 -10.04 -18.41
CA GLU A 111 -11.05 -11.44 -18.19
C GLU A 111 -9.84 -12.34 -17.97
N ALA A 112 -8.77 -12.17 -18.76
CA ALA A 112 -7.53 -12.92 -18.60
C ALA A 112 -6.84 -12.60 -17.26
N GLY A 113 -6.80 -11.32 -16.87
CA GLY A 113 -6.26 -10.88 -15.59
C GLY A 113 -7.04 -11.46 -14.40
N ARG A 114 -8.37 -11.40 -14.42
CA ARG A 114 -9.23 -11.98 -13.37
C ARG A 114 -9.10 -13.49 -13.27
N ALA A 115 -9.13 -14.19 -14.40
CA ALA A 115 -8.94 -15.64 -14.42
C ALA A 115 -7.58 -16.04 -13.82
N LYS A 116 -6.54 -15.24 -14.07
CA LYS A 116 -5.21 -15.46 -13.52
C LYS A 116 -5.15 -15.24 -12.01
N LEU A 117 -5.76 -14.17 -11.49
CA LEU A 117 -5.86 -13.95 -10.04
C LEU A 117 -6.57 -15.11 -9.34
N LEU A 118 -7.69 -15.58 -9.89
CA LEU A 118 -8.42 -16.73 -9.33
C LEU A 118 -7.60 -18.03 -9.39
N ALA A 119 -6.74 -18.18 -10.39
CA ALA A 119 -5.82 -19.31 -10.47
C ALA A 119 -4.72 -19.23 -9.40
N GLU A 120 -4.15 -18.04 -9.14
CA GLU A 120 -3.20 -17.84 -8.03
C GLU A 120 -3.86 -18.08 -6.66
N PHE A 121 -5.06 -17.54 -6.44
CA PHE A 121 -5.86 -17.82 -5.25
C PHE A 121 -6.06 -19.33 -5.03
N SER A 122 -6.44 -20.04 -6.09
CA SER A 122 -6.64 -21.49 -6.03
C SER A 122 -5.36 -22.23 -5.64
N ARG A 123 -4.17 -21.74 -6.05
CA ARG A 123 -2.88 -22.30 -5.63
C ARG A 123 -2.53 -21.94 -4.19
N ALA A 124 -2.87 -20.75 -3.72
CA ALA A 124 -2.69 -20.36 -2.32
C ALA A 124 -3.58 -21.24 -1.41
N ARG A 125 -4.85 -21.41 -1.79
CA ARG A 125 -5.81 -22.26 -1.08
C ARG A 125 -5.39 -23.73 -1.00
N LYS A 126 -4.79 -24.27 -2.05
CA LYS A 126 -4.23 -25.64 -2.03
C LYS A 126 -3.09 -25.80 -1.02
N ARG A 127 -2.39 -24.72 -0.66
CA ARG A 127 -1.31 -24.74 0.35
C ARG A 127 -1.85 -24.61 1.77
N GLY A 128 -3.03 -24.03 1.94
CA GLY A 128 -3.72 -23.96 3.22
C GLY A 128 -4.63 -22.73 3.32
N LEU A 129 -5.47 -22.72 4.35
CA LEU A 129 -6.40 -21.62 4.58
C LEU A 129 -5.69 -20.34 5.03
N GLN A 130 -4.61 -20.47 5.80
CA GLN A 130 -3.76 -19.35 6.19
C GLN A 130 -3.15 -18.67 4.96
N GLN A 131 -2.62 -19.45 4.01
CA GLN A 131 -2.04 -18.91 2.77
C GLN A 131 -3.11 -18.26 1.89
N ALA A 132 -4.32 -18.80 1.86
CA ALA A 132 -5.45 -18.18 1.16
C ALA A 132 -5.84 -16.83 1.78
N HIS A 133 -5.88 -16.76 3.11
CA HIS A 133 -6.18 -15.53 3.84
C HIS A 133 -5.10 -14.46 3.58
N GLU A 134 -3.83 -14.82 3.70
CA GLU A 134 -2.69 -13.93 3.41
C GLU A 134 -2.78 -13.40 1.97
N TRP A 135 -2.98 -14.29 1.00
CA TRP A 135 -3.11 -13.89 -0.40
C TRP A 135 -4.28 -12.94 -0.64
N LEU A 136 -5.46 -13.22 -0.06
CA LEU A 136 -6.61 -12.32 -0.18
C LEU A 136 -6.36 -10.97 0.48
N SER A 137 -5.66 -10.95 1.63
CA SER A 137 -5.32 -9.73 2.34
C SER A 137 -4.37 -8.85 1.51
N ASP A 138 -3.37 -9.48 0.87
CA ASP A 138 -2.43 -8.79 -0.02
C ASP A 138 -3.15 -8.19 -1.24
N VAL A 139 -3.98 -8.98 -1.93
CA VAL A 139 -4.74 -8.49 -3.09
C VAL A 139 -5.77 -7.43 -2.70
N CYS A 140 -6.39 -7.54 -1.52
CA CYS A 140 -7.31 -6.52 -1.01
C CYS A 140 -6.56 -5.21 -0.74
N PHE A 141 -5.39 -5.29 -0.12
CA PHE A 141 -4.54 -4.14 0.13
C PHE A 141 -4.12 -3.47 -1.17
N GLU A 142 -3.55 -4.21 -2.12
CA GLU A 142 -3.17 -3.66 -3.44
C GLU A 142 -4.36 -3.07 -4.19
N GLY A 143 -5.54 -3.72 -4.12
CA GLY A 143 -6.77 -3.21 -4.70
C GLY A 143 -7.17 -1.83 -4.14
N GLU A 144 -7.03 -1.62 -2.84
CA GLU A 144 -7.26 -0.34 -2.17
C GLU A 144 -6.25 0.74 -2.60
N MET A 145 -4.98 0.37 -2.81
CA MET A 145 -3.92 1.28 -3.27
C MET A 145 -4.18 1.77 -4.69
N GLU A 146 -4.50 0.85 -5.59
CA GLU A 146 -4.81 1.17 -6.97
C GLU A 146 -6.11 2.00 -7.08
N LEU A 147 -7.08 1.78 -6.19
CA LEU A 147 -8.33 2.53 -6.20
C LEU A 147 -8.16 3.99 -5.75
N SER A 148 -7.32 4.23 -4.74
CA SER A 148 -7.16 5.54 -4.11
C SER A 148 -6.13 6.44 -4.78
N GLY A 149 -5.05 5.88 -5.33
CA GLY A 149 -3.93 6.66 -5.86
C GLY A 149 -3.28 6.10 -7.13
N GLY A 150 -3.73 4.95 -7.62
CA GLY A 150 -3.16 4.26 -8.79
C GLY A 150 -4.14 4.13 -9.95
N ASN A 151 -4.12 2.96 -10.58
CA ASN A 151 -5.04 2.62 -11.65
C ASN A 151 -6.36 2.07 -11.09
N ALA A 152 -7.34 2.95 -10.94
CA ALA A 152 -8.64 2.60 -10.36
C ALA A 152 -9.38 1.44 -11.07
N VAL A 153 -9.11 1.16 -12.34
CA VAL A 153 -9.69 0.02 -13.06
C VAL A 153 -9.06 -1.30 -12.60
N VAL A 154 -7.73 -1.31 -12.41
CA VAL A 154 -7.01 -2.42 -11.80
C VAL A 154 -7.50 -2.61 -10.37
N GLY A 155 -7.55 -1.54 -9.56
CA GLY A 155 -7.99 -1.58 -8.17
C GLY A 155 -9.38 -2.20 -7.99
N ARG A 156 -10.37 -1.74 -8.77
CA ARG A 156 -11.72 -2.33 -8.77
C ARG A 156 -11.71 -3.81 -9.16
N SER A 157 -10.86 -4.20 -10.10
CA SER A 157 -10.76 -5.60 -10.54
C SER A 157 -10.14 -6.50 -9.48
N LEU A 158 -9.12 -6.03 -8.76
CA LEU A 158 -8.51 -6.74 -7.63
C LEU A 158 -9.54 -6.96 -6.51
N LEU A 159 -10.21 -5.89 -6.08
CA LEU A 159 -11.22 -5.96 -5.02
C LEU A 159 -12.40 -6.87 -5.40
N ALA A 160 -12.85 -6.83 -6.66
CA ALA A 160 -13.91 -7.71 -7.14
C ALA A 160 -13.53 -9.21 -7.05
N VAL A 161 -12.27 -9.55 -7.35
CA VAL A 161 -11.77 -10.93 -7.20
C VAL A 161 -11.71 -11.32 -5.73
N VAL A 162 -11.29 -10.42 -4.82
CA VAL A 162 -11.29 -10.68 -3.38
C VAL A 162 -12.70 -11.00 -2.88
N VAL A 163 -13.69 -10.19 -3.26
CA VAL A 163 -15.09 -10.44 -2.91
C VAL A 163 -15.51 -11.82 -3.43
N GLN A 164 -15.25 -12.13 -4.70
CA GLN A 164 -15.65 -13.41 -5.32
C GLN A 164 -14.99 -14.61 -4.64
N ALA A 165 -13.70 -14.53 -4.34
CA ALA A 165 -12.90 -15.64 -3.84
C ALA A 165 -13.07 -15.89 -2.32
N GLY A 166 -13.32 -14.83 -1.55
CA GLY A 166 -13.47 -14.91 -0.10
C GLY A 166 -14.91 -15.15 0.39
N SER A 167 -15.93 -14.79 -0.40
CA SER A 167 -17.34 -14.90 0.03
C SER A 167 -17.76 -16.34 0.31
N GLY A 168 -18.48 -16.55 1.41
CA GLY A 168 -19.04 -17.87 1.76
C GLY A 168 -18.03 -18.83 2.40
N HIS A 169 -16.91 -18.30 2.90
CA HIS A 169 -15.92 -19.02 3.67
C HIS A 169 -15.69 -18.30 5.01
N ASP A 170 -16.13 -18.88 6.14
CA ASP A 170 -16.13 -18.23 7.46
C ASP A 170 -14.82 -17.51 7.84
N LEU A 171 -13.68 -18.07 7.43
CA LEU A 171 -12.35 -17.53 7.76
C LEU A 171 -11.76 -16.59 6.69
N LEU A 172 -12.42 -16.42 5.54
CA LEU A 172 -12.04 -15.52 4.46
C LEU A 172 -13.06 -14.39 4.23
N ASP A 173 -14.29 -14.57 4.73
CA ASP A 173 -15.42 -13.67 4.51
C ASP A 173 -15.15 -12.27 5.05
N GLY A 174 -14.39 -12.14 6.14
CA GLY A 174 -13.97 -10.85 6.67
C GLY A 174 -13.18 -10.01 5.65
N VAL A 175 -12.26 -10.62 4.89
CA VAL A 175 -11.49 -9.91 3.85
C VAL A 175 -12.39 -9.56 2.66
N ALA A 176 -13.34 -10.43 2.31
CA ALA A 176 -14.33 -10.16 1.27
C ALA A 176 -15.28 -9.01 1.65
N MET A 177 -15.70 -8.92 2.92
CA MET A 177 -16.50 -7.80 3.43
C MET A 177 -15.74 -6.47 3.31
N MET A 178 -14.49 -6.43 3.77
CA MET A 178 -13.64 -5.24 3.63
C MET A 178 -13.51 -4.81 2.17
N ALA A 179 -13.26 -5.75 1.25
CA ALA A 179 -13.16 -5.43 -0.17
C ALA A 179 -14.48 -4.90 -0.76
N ARG A 180 -15.62 -5.41 -0.29
CA ARG A 180 -16.95 -4.92 -0.71
C ARG A 180 -17.20 -3.50 -0.23
N GLU A 181 -16.91 -3.21 1.03
CA GLU A 181 -17.02 -1.86 1.59
C GLU A 181 -16.20 -0.84 0.78
N ARG A 182 -14.98 -1.20 0.35
CA ARG A 182 -14.15 -0.32 -0.51
C ARG A 182 -14.66 -0.13 -1.92
N LEU A 183 -15.39 -1.10 -2.46
CA LEU A 183 -16.05 -0.95 -3.76
C LEU A 183 -17.28 -0.04 -3.68
N GLU A 184 -17.96 -0.02 -2.53
CA GLU A 184 -19.17 0.78 -2.27
C GLU A 184 -18.82 2.22 -1.86
N ASP A 185 -17.77 2.39 -1.05
CA ASP A 185 -17.24 3.67 -0.60
C ASP A 185 -15.71 3.72 -0.79
N PRO A 186 -15.24 4.22 -1.94
CA PRO A 186 -13.81 4.28 -2.26
C PRO A 186 -12.96 5.15 -1.32
N GLY A 187 -13.57 6.02 -0.51
CA GLY A 187 -12.89 7.05 0.26
C GLY A 187 -12.52 8.29 -0.55
#